data_AF-A0A831KPD0-F1
#
_entry.id   AF-A0A831KPD0-F1
#
_cell.length_a   1.000
_cell.length_b   1.000
_cell.length_c   1.000
_cell.angle_alpha   90.00
_cell.angle_beta   90.00
_cell.angle_gamma   90.00
#
_symmetry.space_group_name_H-M   'P 1'
#
loop_
_entity.id
_entity.type
_entity.pdbx_description
1 polymer ?
#
loop_
_entity_poly.entity_id
_entity_poly.type
_entity_poly.pdbx_seq_one_letter_code
_entity_poly.pdbx_strand_id
1 'polypeptide(L)'
;VSDHGFGPFNRGFHLNSWLHKEGYLVLKDGKKESGKWFADVDWSRSRAYGQGLNGIFLNLKGREKQGIVVPGREAEALKREICKKLGSLTDPRSGSRVIRQAWPSEAIYRGPYLRNAPDVILGYEKGMRVSWESAVNTIGPELYADNTRWWSGDHAFTRDQVPGIFFSNRPIRESNPALLDIAPTVLSAMGVQPPAFMEGRDLGVTAADSTEKSA
;
A
#
# COMPACT_ATOMS: atom_id res chain seq x y z
N VAL A 1 -18.23 -11.70 4.79
CA VAL A 1 -17.37 -10.51 5.04
C VAL A 1 -16.40 -10.38 3.88
N SER A 2 -16.17 -9.16 3.40
CA SER A 2 -15.09 -8.80 2.48
C SER A 2 -14.18 -7.81 3.18
N ASP A 3 -12.88 -8.04 3.15
CA ASP A 3 -11.85 -7.19 3.75
C ASP A 3 -11.61 -5.90 2.94
N HIS A 4 -11.83 -5.95 1.64
CA HIS A 4 -11.78 -4.80 0.74
C HIS A 4 -12.79 -4.91 -0.42
N GLY A 5 -12.96 -3.81 -1.13
CA GLY A 5 -13.72 -3.74 -2.38
C GLY A 5 -12.84 -3.95 -3.61
N PHE A 6 -13.37 -3.59 -4.78
CA PHE A 6 -12.67 -3.64 -6.07
C PHE A 6 -12.99 -2.39 -6.91
N GLY A 7 -12.11 -2.09 -7.85
CA GLY A 7 -12.26 -1.00 -8.81
C GLY A 7 -11.63 -1.32 -10.17
N PRO A 8 -11.88 -0.50 -11.19
CA PRO A 8 -11.31 -0.72 -12.51
C PRO A 8 -9.80 -0.48 -12.50
N PHE A 9 -9.04 -1.31 -13.20
CA PHE A 9 -7.65 -1.09 -13.53
C PHE A 9 -7.55 -0.67 -14.99
N ASN A 10 -7.49 0.63 -15.22
CA ASN A 10 -7.51 1.22 -16.56
C ASN A 10 -6.10 1.48 -17.08
N ARG A 11 -5.20 1.97 -16.22
CA ARG A 11 -3.84 2.37 -16.60
C ARG A 11 -2.82 2.03 -15.52
N GLY A 12 -1.65 1.58 -15.96
CA GLY A 12 -0.50 1.28 -15.11
C GLY A 12 0.46 2.47 -15.02
N PHE A 13 0.97 2.73 -13.82
CA PHE A 13 2.05 3.66 -13.54
C PHE A 13 3.36 2.91 -13.31
N HIS A 14 4.37 3.22 -14.09
CA HIS A 14 5.69 2.61 -14.00
C HIS A 14 6.49 3.29 -12.88
N LEU A 15 6.20 2.90 -11.63
CA LEU A 15 6.80 3.46 -10.43
C LEU A 15 8.34 3.45 -10.48
N ASN A 16 8.96 2.35 -10.90
CA ASN A 16 10.42 2.26 -10.96
C ASN A 16 11.02 3.11 -12.08
N SER A 17 10.32 3.27 -13.20
CA SER A 17 10.69 4.24 -14.24
C SER A 17 10.58 5.68 -13.74
N TRP A 18 9.55 6.00 -12.96
CA TRP A 18 9.41 7.31 -12.34
C TRP A 18 10.54 7.60 -11.33
N LEU A 19 10.82 6.65 -10.43
CA LEU A 19 11.94 6.75 -9.49
C LEU A 19 13.28 6.92 -10.22
N HIS A 20 13.44 6.26 -11.36
CA HIS A 20 14.63 6.42 -12.20
C HIS A 20 14.74 7.82 -12.79
N LYS A 21 13.65 8.32 -13.40
CA LYS A 21 13.59 9.66 -14.00
C LYS A 21 13.83 10.78 -12.98
N GLU A 22 13.34 10.61 -11.74
CA GLU A 22 13.55 11.55 -10.65
C GLU A 22 14.95 11.44 -10.00
N GLY A 23 15.78 10.48 -10.42
CA GLY A 23 17.14 10.28 -9.90
C GLY A 23 17.19 9.62 -8.51
N TYR A 24 16.13 8.91 -8.11
CA TYR A 24 16.13 8.11 -6.88
C TYR A 24 16.63 6.68 -7.12
N LEU A 25 16.36 6.11 -8.29
CA LEU A 25 16.78 4.78 -8.70
C LEU A 25 17.74 4.89 -9.88
N VAL A 26 18.96 4.39 -9.75
CA VAL A 26 20.02 4.64 -10.74
C VAL A 26 20.37 3.33 -11.42
N LEU A 27 20.49 3.37 -12.75
CA LEU A 27 21.00 2.26 -13.54
C LEU A 27 22.51 2.35 -13.69
N LYS A 28 23.15 1.21 -13.91
CA LYS A 28 24.58 1.12 -14.25
C LYS A 28 24.89 1.90 -15.52
N ASP A 29 26.14 2.34 -15.65
CA ASP A 29 26.55 3.19 -16.76
C ASP A 29 26.26 2.55 -18.13
N GLY A 30 25.77 3.36 -19.07
CA GLY A 30 25.36 2.92 -20.40
C GLY A 30 23.97 2.26 -20.47
N LYS A 31 23.30 2.02 -19.35
CA LYS A 31 21.95 1.43 -19.32
C LYS A 31 20.87 2.52 -19.24
N LYS A 32 19.80 2.33 -20.01
CA LYS A 32 18.61 3.20 -20.01
C LYS A 32 17.35 2.50 -19.48
N GLU A 33 17.40 1.17 -19.44
CA GLU A 33 16.34 0.28 -18.99
C GLU A 33 16.97 -0.87 -18.21
N SER A 34 16.15 -1.62 -17.48
CA SER A 34 16.57 -2.82 -16.76
C SER A 34 15.88 -4.09 -17.24
N GLY A 35 16.49 -5.24 -16.97
CA GLY A 35 15.75 -6.50 -16.86
C GLY A 35 14.80 -6.53 -15.63
N LYS A 36 14.17 -7.67 -15.42
CA LYS A 36 13.35 -7.95 -14.22
C LYS A 36 14.20 -7.96 -12.95
N TRP A 37 13.55 -7.84 -11.79
CA TRP A 37 14.18 -8.00 -10.47
C TRP A 37 15.35 -7.03 -10.23
N PHE A 38 15.20 -5.78 -10.67
CA PHE A 38 16.25 -4.76 -10.56
C PHE A 38 17.58 -5.14 -11.24
N ALA A 39 17.55 -5.97 -12.29
CA ALA A 39 18.72 -6.14 -13.13
C ALA A 39 19.28 -4.77 -13.55
N ASP A 40 20.58 -4.64 -13.75
CA ASP A 40 21.20 -3.37 -14.17
C ASP A 40 21.05 -2.17 -13.20
N VAL A 41 20.41 -2.29 -12.03
CA VAL A 41 20.40 -1.24 -11.01
C VAL A 41 21.79 -1.10 -10.37
N ASP A 42 22.22 0.15 -10.19
CA ASP A 42 23.38 0.51 -9.39
C ASP A 42 22.93 0.93 -7.99
N TRP A 43 22.98 -0.03 -7.06
CA TRP A 43 22.60 0.18 -5.67
C TRP A 43 23.51 1.16 -4.93
N SER A 44 24.77 1.33 -5.36
CA SER A 44 25.70 2.28 -4.72
C SER A 44 25.34 3.74 -4.98
N ARG A 45 24.45 4.00 -5.95
CA ARG A 45 23.97 5.34 -6.33
C ARG A 45 22.46 5.51 -6.16
N SER A 46 21.74 4.43 -5.87
CA SER A 46 20.28 4.44 -5.72
C SER A 46 19.87 4.73 -4.28
N ARG A 47 18.94 5.67 -4.09
CA ARG A 47 18.42 6.09 -2.78
C ARG A 47 17.07 5.46 -2.44
N ALA A 48 16.27 5.11 -3.44
CA ALA A 48 14.96 4.48 -3.23
C ALA A 48 14.58 3.56 -4.40
N TYR A 49 13.73 2.58 -4.13
CA TYR A 49 13.22 1.62 -5.11
C TYR A 49 11.79 1.20 -4.80
N GLY A 50 11.00 0.94 -5.84
CA GLY A 50 9.63 0.43 -5.70
C GLY A 50 9.63 -1.09 -5.65
N GLN A 51 8.95 -1.65 -4.64
CA GLN A 51 8.82 -3.10 -4.45
C GLN A 51 7.37 -3.45 -4.08
N GLY A 52 6.87 -4.51 -4.71
CA GLY A 52 5.48 -4.94 -4.53
C GLY A 52 4.51 -4.00 -5.24
N LEU A 53 3.27 -3.94 -4.75
CA LEU A 53 2.20 -3.22 -5.44
C LEU A 53 2.05 -1.76 -5.02
N ASN A 54 2.37 -1.42 -3.77
CA ASN A 54 2.05 -0.12 -3.16
C ASN A 54 3.18 0.42 -2.28
N GLY A 55 4.43 -0.06 -2.46
CA GLY A 55 5.53 0.24 -1.54
C GLY A 55 6.75 0.83 -2.24
N ILE A 56 7.35 1.85 -1.62
CA ILE A 56 8.71 2.31 -1.90
C ILE A 56 9.55 2.04 -0.66
N PHE A 57 10.73 1.47 -0.90
CA PHE A 57 11.77 1.29 0.10
C PHE A 57 12.90 2.27 -0.17
N LEU A 58 13.47 2.83 0.89
CA LEU A 58 14.72 3.56 0.85
C LEU A 58 15.89 2.56 0.94
N ASN A 59 16.96 2.83 0.20
CA ASN A 59 18.20 2.08 0.29
C ASN A 59 19.01 2.57 1.52
N LEU A 60 18.54 2.20 2.71
CA LEU A 60 19.06 2.62 4.01
C LEU A 60 20.36 1.90 4.37
N LYS A 61 21.31 2.67 4.91
CA LYS A 61 22.52 2.11 5.52
C LYS A 61 22.16 1.16 6.66
N GLY A 62 22.70 -0.05 6.59
CA GLY A 62 22.53 -1.09 7.61
C GLY A 62 21.29 -1.97 7.46
N ARG A 63 20.36 -1.64 6.54
CA ARG A 63 19.24 -2.52 6.17
C ARG A 63 19.44 -3.15 4.80
N GLU A 64 19.82 -2.36 3.81
CA GLU A 64 20.16 -2.83 2.47
C GLU A 64 21.67 -3.07 2.34
N LYS A 65 22.06 -4.10 1.57
CA LYS A 65 23.47 -4.54 1.41
C LYS A 65 24.40 -3.40 0.94
N GLN A 66 23.90 -2.53 0.07
CA GLN A 66 24.62 -1.37 -0.45
C GLN A 66 23.88 -0.07 -0.08
N GLY A 67 23.25 -0.05 1.09
CA GLY A 67 22.54 1.11 1.62
C GLY A 67 23.39 2.37 1.63
N ILE A 68 22.84 3.47 1.12
CA ILE A 68 23.52 4.77 1.06
C ILE A 68 22.80 5.88 1.81
N VAL A 69 21.49 5.74 2.04
CA VAL A 69 20.69 6.72 2.77
C VAL A 69 20.91 6.54 4.27
N VAL A 70 21.30 7.59 4.98
CA VAL A 70 21.50 7.52 6.43
C VAL A 70 20.14 7.50 7.15
N PRO A 71 19.89 6.56 8.08
CA PRO A 71 18.69 6.58 8.91
C PRO A 71 18.54 7.87 9.73
N GLY A 72 17.30 8.22 10.09
CA GLY A 72 16.98 9.44 10.82
C GLY A 72 16.67 10.61 9.88
N ARG A 73 17.24 11.79 10.13
CA ARG A 73 16.80 13.04 9.46
C ARG A 73 16.86 12.99 7.93
N GLU A 74 17.88 12.36 7.36
CA GLU A 74 18.02 12.21 5.89
C GLU A 74 16.91 11.34 5.31
N ALA A 75 16.73 10.13 5.85
CA ALA A 75 15.63 9.23 5.45
C ALA A 75 14.25 9.89 5.61
N GLU A 76 14.01 10.59 6.72
CA GLU A 76 12.75 11.31 6.97
C GLU A 76 12.51 12.43 5.96
N ALA A 77 13.56 13.17 5.58
CA ALA A 77 13.46 14.21 4.57
C ALA A 77 13.16 13.60 3.18
N LEU A 78 13.84 12.51 2.84
CA LEU A 78 13.65 11.81 1.56
C LEU A 78 12.24 11.22 1.43
N LYS A 79 11.69 10.60 2.49
CA LYS A 79 10.29 10.14 2.51
C LYS A 79 9.33 11.29 2.21
N ARG A 80 9.48 12.43 2.90
CA ARG A 80 8.63 13.61 2.70
C ARG A 80 8.75 14.18 1.28
N GLU A 81 9.96 14.24 0.74
CA GLU A 81 10.20 14.68 -0.64
C GLU A 81 9.48 13.77 -1.64
N ILE A 82 9.65 12.45 -1.52
CA ILE A 82 9.02 11.46 -2.40
C ILE A 82 7.49 11.56 -2.30
N CYS A 83 6.92 11.58 -1.08
CA CYS A 83 5.48 11.75 -0.87
C CYS A 83 4.94 13.02 -1.53
N LYS A 84 5.66 14.15 -1.40
CA LYS A 84 5.28 15.43 -2.00
C LYS A 84 5.26 15.34 -3.52
N LYS A 85 6.32 14.82 -4.15
CA LYS A 85 6.38 14.70 -5.61
C LYS A 85 5.30 13.77 -6.16
N LEU A 86 5.08 12.63 -5.51
CA LEU A 86 4.03 11.68 -5.88
C LEU A 86 2.62 12.29 -5.79
N GLY A 87 2.35 13.08 -4.75
CA GLY A 87 1.06 13.76 -4.56
C GLY A 87 0.75 14.82 -5.62
N SER A 88 1.74 15.22 -6.43
CA SER A 88 1.57 16.15 -7.54
C SER A 88 1.49 15.47 -8.91
N LEU A 89 1.59 14.14 -8.98
CA LEU A 89 1.53 13.41 -10.25
C LEU A 89 0.12 13.33 -10.80
N THR A 90 -0.02 13.70 -12.06
CA THR A 90 -1.23 13.51 -12.86
C THR A 90 -0.93 12.63 -14.06
N ASP A 91 -1.93 11.84 -14.45
CA ASP A 91 -1.90 11.13 -15.71
C ASP A 91 -2.12 12.14 -16.85
N PRO A 92 -1.16 12.32 -17.78
CA PRO A 92 -1.30 13.29 -18.87
C PRO A 92 -2.46 12.99 -19.82
N ARG A 93 -2.96 11.75 -19.89
CA ARG A 93 -4.08 11.39 -20.79
C ARG A 93 -5.44 11.79 -20.21
N SER A 94 -5.64 11.55 -18.92
CA SER A 94 -6.94 11.74 -18.25
C SER A 94 -7.01 13.00 -17.39
N GLY A 95 -5.86 13.61 -17.06
CA GLY A 95 -5.76 14.70 -16.09
C GLY A 95 -6.00 14.28 -14.64
N SER A 96 -6.33 13.01 -14.39
CA SER A 96 -6.58 12.48 -13.04
C SER A 96 -5.29 12.31 -12.26
N ARG A 97 -5.38 12.25 -10.94
CA ARG A 97 -4.23 11.93 -10.08
C ARG A 97 -3.75 10.50 -10.35
N VAL A 98 -2.45 10.28 -10.21
CA VAL A 98 -1.86 8.93 -10.25
C VAL A 98 -1.92 8.30 -8.86
N ILE A 99 -1.49 9.07 -7.86
CA ILE A 99 -1.45 8.71 -6.46
C ILE A 99 -2.45 9.62 -5.74
N ARG A 100 -3.49 9.03 -5.14
CA ARG A 100 -4.48 9.75 -4.34
C ARG A 100 -3.81 10.35 -3.10
N GLN A 101 -2.94 9.55 -2.47
CA GLN A 101 -2.14 9.93 -1.31
C GLN A 101 -0.94 8.97 -1.14
N ALA A 102 0.17 9.48 -0.60
CA ALA A 102 1.31 8.69 -0.18
C ALA A 102 1.67 9.04 1.27
N TRP A 103 2.12 8.05 2.04
CA TRP A 103 2.42 8.21 3.46
C TRP A 103 3.80 7.65 3.79
N PRO A 104 4.59 8.34 4.64
CA PRO A 104 5.61 7.66 5.43
C PRO A 104 4.93 6.55 6.25
N SER A 105 5.53 5.37 6.32
CA SER A 105 4.89 4.21 6.97
C SER A 105 4.56 4.43 8.43
N GLU A 106 5.38 5.20 9.15
CA GLU A 106 5.21 5.52 10.57
C GLU A 106 3.98 6.41 10.82
N ALA A 107 3.44 7.04 9.77
CA ALA A 107 2.19 7.79 9.86
C ALA A 107 0.96 6.89 9.92
N ILE A 108 1.05 5.64 9.45
CA ILE A 108 -0.11 4.72 9.34
C ILE A 108 0.08 3.38 10.04
N TYR A 109 1.32 2.96 10.30
CA TYR A 109 1.65 1.68 10.92
C TYR A 109 2.43 1.89 12.21
N ARG A 110 2.26 0.96 13.14
CA ARG A 110 2.93 0.91 14.45
C ARG A 110 3.30 -0.54 14.78
N GLY A 111 4.09 -0.72 15.83
CA GLY A 111 4.43 -2.04 16.35
C GLY A 111 5.77 -2.60 15.86
N PRO A 112 6.12 -3.81 16.30
CA PRO A 112 7.48 -4.36 16.20
C PRO A 112 7.92 -4.67 14.77
N TYR A 113 6.96 -4.81 13.84
CA TYR A 113 7.22 -5.15 12.44
C TYR A 113 7.31 -3.93 11.51
N LEU A 114 7.17 -2.71 12.05
CA LEU A 114 7.23 -1.47 11.26
C LEU A 114 8.52 -1.38 10.42
N ARG A 115 9.64 -1.88 10.94
CA ARG A 115 10.93 -1.91 10.22
C ARG A 115 10.92 -2.76 8.93
N ASN A 116 9.96 -3.69 8.81
CA ASN A 116 9.79 -4.57 7.67
C ASN A 116 8.82 -4.00 6.62
N ALA A 117 8.06 -2.94 6.97
CA ALA A 117 7.18 -2.28 6.03
C ALA A 117 8.01 -1.51 4.97
N PRO A 118 7.42 -1.17 3.80
CA PRO A 118 7.97 -0.13 2.95
C PRO A 118 8.20 1.15 3.76
N ASP A 119 9.03 2.07 3.27
CA ASP A 119 9.25 3.36 3.95
C ASP A 119 8.22 4.41 3.53
N VAL A 120 7.70 4.27 2.30
CA VAL A 120 6.56 5.05 1.79
C VAL A 120 5.50 4.11 1.23
N ILE A 121 4.26 4.31 1.68
CA ILE A 121 3.08 3.57 1.25
C ILE A 121 2.31 4.41 0.23
N LEU A 122 1.93 3.78 -0.88
CA LEU A 122 1.27 4.40 -2.01
C LEU A 122 -0.22 4.04 -2.03
N GLY A 123 -1.09 5.03 -1.91
CA GLY A 123 -2.50 4.92 -2.27
C GLY A 123 -2.69 5.37 -3.71
N TYR A 124 -2.80 4.43 -4.65
CA TYR A 124 -3.14 4.76 -6.04
C TYR A 124 -4.56 5.31 -6.13
N GLU A 125 -4.76 6.25 -7.05
CA GLU A 125 -6.10 6.71 -7.42
C GLU A 125 -6.87 5.57 -8.10
N LYS A 126 -8.17 5.43 -7.80
CA LYS A 126 -9.02 4.42 -8.45
C LYS A 126 -8.94 4.53 -9.98
N GLY A 127 -8.67 3.43 -10.67
CA GLY A 127 -8.37 3.43 -12.11
C GLY A 127 -6.88 3.30 -12.43
N MET A 128 -6.00 3.70 -11.50
CA MET A 128 -4.55 3.64 -11.61
C MET A 128 -3.99 2.52 -10.74
N ARG A 129 -2.98 1.81 -11.22
CA ARG A 129 -2.26 0.78 -10.46
C ARG A 129 -0.77 0.89 -10.76
N VAL A 130 0.08 0.26 -9.96
CA VAL A 130 1.44 -0.06 -10.42
C VAL A 130 1.40 -0.79 -11.78
N SER A 131 2.35 -0.52 -12.67
CA SER A 131 2.43 -1.24 -13.94
C SER A 131 2.84 -2.71 -13.75
N TRP A 132 2.61 -3.52 -14.77
CA TRP A 132 3.01 -4.94 -14.75
C TRP A 132 4.52 -5.09 -14.63
N GLU A 133 5.27 -4.19 -15.27
CA GLU A 133 6.72 -4.12 -15.31
C GLU A 133 7.26 -3.71 -13.93
N SER A 134 6.69 -2.69 -13.30
CA SER A 134 7.10 -2.27 -11.97
C SER A 134 6.77 -3.31 -10.90
N ALA A 135 5.69 -4.08 -11.06
CA ALA A 135 5.35 -5.19 -10.15
C ALA A 135 6.40 -6.32 -10.16
N VAL A 136 7.20 -6.45 -11.23
CA VAL A 136 8.37 -7.34 -11.32
C VAL A 136 9.69 -6.57 -11.36
N ASN A 137 9.68 -5.35 -10.84
CA ASN A 137 10.85 -4.51 -10.61
C ASN A 137 11.67 -4.17 -11.86
N THR A 138 11.00 -3.99 -13.01
CA THR A 138 11.61 -3.49 -14.25
C THR A 138 11.52 -1.96 -14.32
N ILE A 139 12.55 -1.35 -14.92
CA ILE A 139 12.68 0.06 -15.27
C ILE A 139 12.65 0.14 -16.80
N GLY A 140 11.64 0.82 -17.34
CA GLY A 140 11.46 1.02 -18.78
C GLY A 140 11.39 2.50 -19.15
N PRO A 141 11.22 2.83 -20.44
CA PRO A 141 11.25 4.21 -20.91
C PRO A 141 9.97 4.99 -20.57
N GLU A 142 8.84 4.28 -20.45
CA GLU A 142 7.53 4.86 -20.22
C GLU A 142 7.20 5.05 -18.74
N LEU A 143 6.38 6.06 -18.43
CA LEU A 143 5.80 6.26 -17.10
C LEU A 143 4.38 5.74 -16.97
N TYR A 144 3.65 5.61 -18.08
CA TYR A 144 2.24 5.25 -18.10
C TYR A 144 1.96 4.26 -19.22
N ALA A 145 1.10 3.27 -18.97
CA ALA A 145 0.63 2.34 -19.97
C ALA A 145 -0.87 2.08 -19.82
N ASP A 146 -1.57 1.93 -20.94
CA ASP A 146 -2.96 1.48 -20.92
C ASP A 146 -3.04 0.01 -20.54
N ASN A 147 -4.04 -0.35 -19.74
CA ASN A 147 -4.34 -1.74 -19.48
C ASN A 147 -5.23 -2.31 -20.60
N THR A 148 -4.62 -3.06 -21.50
CA THR A 148 -5.31 -3.78 -22.59
C THR A 148 -5.54 -5.25 -22.29
N ARG A 149 -5.23 -5.70 -21.06
CA ARG A 149 -5.39 -7.10 -20.64
C ARG A 149 -6.79 -7.36 -20.12
N TRP A 150 -7.20 -8.63 -20.13
CA TRP A 150 -8.48 -9.06 -19.53
C TRP A 150 -8.56 -8.85 -18.02
N TRP A 151 -7.41 -8.80 -17.33
CA TRP A 151 -7.37 -8.41 -15.92
C TRP A 151 -7.59 -6.90 -15.78
N SER A 152 -8.84 -6.49 -15.64
CA SER A 152 -9.27 -5.08 -15.62
C SER A 152 -9.92 -4.65 -14.31
N GLY A 153 -9.92 -5.50 -13.28
CA GLY A 153 -10.32 -5.16 -11.92
C GLY A 153 -9.14 -5.33 -10.97
N ASP A 154 -9.02 -4.46 -9.96
CA ASP A 154 -8.00 -4.57 -8.92
C ASP A 154 -8.53 -4.03 -7.56
N HIS A 155 -7.71 -4.16 -6.52
CA HIS A 155 -7.96 -3.65 -5.17
C HIS A 155 -6.75 -2.90 -4.58
N ALA A 156 -5.65 -2.77 -5.33
CA ALA A 156 -4.44 -2.02 -4.97
C ALA A 156 -4.61 -0.48 -5.01
N PHE A 157 -5.82 0.01 -4.76
CA PHE A 157 -6.14 1.43 -4.69
C PHE A 157 -6.10 1.94 -3.24
N THR A 158 -6.37 3.23 -3.08
CA THR A 158 -6.47 3.85 -1.75
C THR A 158 -7.66 3.27 -0.97
N ARG A 159 -7.44 2.95 0.32
CA ARG A 159 -8.40 2.29 1.23
C ARG A 159 -9.83 2.83 1.13
N ASP A 160 -10.00 4.15 1.12
CA ASP A 160 -11.31 4.82 1.09
C ASP A 160 -12.05 4.61 -0.23
N GLN A 161 -11.37 4.16 -1.29
CA GLN A 161 -11.94 3.89 -2.61
C GLN A 161 -12.26 2.40 -2.85
N VAL A 162 -11.87 1.51 -1.93
CA VAL A 162 -12.14 0.06 -1.95
C VAL A 162 -12.63 -0.44 -0.58
N PRO A 163 -13.73 0.11 -0.04
CA PRO A 163 -14.24 -0.33 1.25
C PRO A 163 -14.66 -1.81 1.20
N GLY A 164 -14.32 -2.54 2.26
CA GLY A 164 -14.84 -3.89 2.50
C GLY A 164 -16.34 -3.87 2.81
N ILE A 165 -16.94 -5.06 2.92
CA ILE A 165 -18.36 -5.23 3.21
C ILE A 165 -18.51 -6.17 4.40
N PHE A 166 -19.27 -5.73 5.40
CA PHE A 166 -19.62 -6.53 6.56
C PHE A 166 -21.14 -6.67 6.65
N PHE A 167 -21.62 -7.92 6.63
CA PHE A 167 -23.02 -8.26 6.86
C PHE A 167 -23.14 -8.94 8.22
N SER A 168 -24.15 -8.53 8.99
CA SER A 168 -24.49 -9.13 10.27
C SER A 168 -25.99 -9.35 10.33
N ASN A 169 -26.39 -10.53 10.79
CA ASN A 169 -27.79 -10.84 11.13
C ASN A 169 -28.12 -10.44 12.59
N ARG A 170 -27.18 -9.82 13.29
CA ARG A 170 -27.34 -9.25 14.62
C ARG A 170 -27.02 -7.76 14.59
N PRO A 171 -27.71 -6.93 15.38
CA PRO A 171 -27.36 -5.52 15.54
C PRO A 171 -25.90 -5.36 15.97
N ILE A 172 -25.22 -4.37 15.39
CA ILE A 172 -23.92 -3.88 15.83
C ILE A 172 -24.09 -2.44 16.32
N ARG A 173 -23.33 -2.06 17.35
CA ARG A 173 -23.44 -0.71 17.94
C ARG A 173 -22.55 0.32 17.22
N GLU A 174 -21.61 -0.14 16.41
CA GLU A 174 -20.64 0.71 15.72
C GLU A 174 -21.08 1.06 14.29
N SER A 175 -21.00 2.36 13.97
CA SER A 175 -21.41 2.90 12.67
C SER A 175 -20.31 2.84 11.59
N ASN A 176 -19.05 2.60 12.00
CA ASN A 176 -17.90 2.47 11.10
C ASN A 176 -16.99 1.31 11.54
N PRO A 177 -17.43 0.05 11.34
CA PRO A 177 -16.65 -1.12 11.70
C PRO A 177 -15.39 -1.24 10.84
N ALA A 178 -14.29 -1.67 11.44
CA ALA A 178 -13.05 -2.02 10.75
C ALA A 178 -12.86 -3.54 10.70
N LEU A 179 -12.05 -4.01 9.75
CA LEU A 179 -11.67 -5.43 9.66
C LEU A 179 -11.06 -5.95 10.98
N LEU A 180 -10.26 -5.11 11.65
CA LEU A 180 -9.59 -5.44 12.91
C LEU A 180 -10.59 -5.67 14.06
N ASP A 181 -11.82 -5.16 13.95
CA ASP A 181 -12.85 -5.28 14.99
C ASP A 181 -13.49 -6.67 15.02
N ILE A 182 -13.33 -7.48 13.97
CA ILE A 182 -13.97 -8.79 13.87
C ILE A 182 -13.45 -9.75 14.94
N ALA A 183 -12.12 -9.86 15.10
CA ALA A 183 -11.51 -10.76 16.09
C ALA A 183 -11.94 -10.45 17.55
N PRO A 184 -11.81 -9.22 18.07
CA PRO A 184 -12.24 -8.90 19.45
C PRO A 184 -13.76 -9.05 19.65
N THR A 185 -14.56 -8.82 18.60
CA THR A 185 -16.01 -9.07 18.63
C THR A 185 -16.32 -10.57 18.81
N VAL A 186 -15.67 -11.44 18.03
CA VAL A 186 -15.86 -12.89 18.12
C VAL A 186 -15.42 -13.41 19.49
N LEU A 187 -14.26 -12.98 19.99
CA LEU A 187 -13.77 -13.38 21.32
C LEU A 187 -14.75 -12.96 22.42
N SER A 188 -15.21 -11.71 22.41
CA SER A 188 -16.15 -11.19 23.40
C SER A 188 -17.49 -11.95 23.36
N ALA A 189 -18.00 -12.26 22.16
CA ALA A 189 -19.21 -13.06 22.00
C ALA A 189 -19.08 -14.51 22.53
N MET A 190 -17.85 -15.04 22.61
CA MET A 190 -17.55 -16.34 23.20
C MET A 190 -17.21 -16.27 24.70
N GLY A 191 -17.31 -15.10 25.33
CA GLY A 191 -16.93 -14.90 26.73
C GLY A 191 -15.41 -14.94 26.96
N VAL A 192 -14.61 -14.78 25.91
CA VAL A 192 -13.14 -14.76 25.97
C VAL A 192 -12.67 -13.30 25.96
N GLN A 193 -11.85 -12.90 26.93
CA GLN A 193 -11.30 -11.55 26.97
C GLN A 193 -10.32 -11.32 25.79
N PRO A 194 -10.55 -10.30 24.94
CA PRO A 194 -9.62 -9.97 23.88
C PRO A 194 -8.23 -9.58 24.44
N PRO A 195 -7.13 -10.11 23.87
CA PRO A 195 -5.79 -9.71 24.28
C PRO A 195 -5.53 -8.22 24.05
N ALA A 196 -4.80 -7.57 24.96
CA ALA A 196 -4.53 -6.13 24.93
C ALA A 196 -3.72 -5.64 23.72
N PHE A 197 -3.07 -6.55 22.97
CA PHE A 197 -2.34 -6.20 21.74
C PHE A 197 -3.24 -6.10 20.50
N MET A 198 -4.52 -6.50 20.58
CA MET A 198 -5.47 -6.29 19.49
C MET A 198 -5.84 -4.80 19.41
N GLU A 199 -5.71 -4.22 18.22
CA GLU A 199 -6.05 -2.80 17.98
C GLU A 199 -7.53 -2.58 17.68
N GLY A 200 -8.23 -3.63 17.27
CA GLY A 200 -9.68 -3.58 17.03
C GLY A 200 -10.47 -3.56 18.34
N ARG A 201 -11.76 -3.26 18.22
CA ARG A 201 -12.70 -3.21 19.33
C ARG A 201 -13.88 -4.13 19.11
N ASP A 202 -14.52 -4.55 20.20
CA ASP A 202 -15.79 -5.26 20.12
C ASP A 202 -16.86 -4.35 19.50
N LEU A 203 -17.53 -4.83 18.46
CA LEU A 203 -18.63 -4.16 17.77
C LEU A 203 -19.94 -4.20 18.57
N GLY A 204 -19.94 -4.88 19.72
CA GLY A 204 -21.09 -4.96 20.63
C GLY A 204 -22.23 -5.75 20.02
N VAL A 205 -21.91 -6.88 19.38
CA VAL A 205 -22.91 -7.79 18.80
C VAL A 205 -23.80 -8.30 19.93
N THR A 206 -25.07 -7.88 19.94
CA THR A 206 -26.01 -8.33 20.95
C THR A 206 -26.28 -9.82 20.76
N ALA A 207 -26.30 -10.59 21.87
CA ALA A 207 -26.85 -11.93 21.82
C ALA A 207 -28.27 -11.85 21.23
N ALA A 208 -28.62 -12.82 20.37
CA ALA A 208 -30.03 -12.97 20.02
C ALA A 208 -30.76 -13.21 21.34
N ASP A 209 -31.87 -12.50 21.59
CA ASP A 209 -32.70 -12.73 22.77
C ASP A 209 -32.86 -14.24 22.92
N SER A 210 -32.33 -14.78 24.01
CA SER A 210 -32.63 -16.13 24.44
C SER A 210 -34.09 -16.12 24.89
N THR A 211 -34.99 -16.01 23.91
CA THR A 211 -36.29 -16.63 24.02
C THR A 211 -35.99 -18.12 24.07
N GLU A 212 -35.65 -18.60 25.27
CA GLU A 212 -35.96 -19.96 25.64
C GLU A 212 -37.40 -20.17 25.19
N LYS A 213 -37.59 -20.97 24.14
CA LYS A 213 -38.90 -21.54 23.90
C LYS A 213 -39.13 -22.45 25.10
N SER A 214 -39.78 -21.90 26.12
CA SER A 214 -40.44 -22.67 27.16
C SER A 214 -41.33 -23.68 26.46
N ALA A 215 -40.93 -24.94 26.55
CA ALA A 215 -41.66 -26.09 26.03
C ALA A 215 -42.98 -26.29 26.78
#